data_AF-A0A915Z185-F1
#
_entry.id   AF-A0A915Z185-F1
#
_cell.length_a   1.000
_cell.length_b   1.000
_cell.length_c   1.000
_cell.angle_alpha   90.00
_cell.angle_beta   90.00
_cell.angle_gamma   90.00
#
_symmetry.space_group_name_H-M   'P 1'
#
loop_
_entity.id
_entity.type
_entity.pdbx_description
1 polymer ?
#
loop_
_entity_poly.entity_id
_entity_poly.type
_entity_poly.pdbx_seq_one_letter_code
_entity_poly.pdbx_strand_id
1 'polypeptide(L)'
;MLEDIISEWVRCINEHYKINRDGNYKVEVSNIDNKLRDDMFEFVESNKTLVQEQANASIIQSHAQAYHTSRKLTEILVEEMSDCVEEMSDCVEEMSDCIEEMSDCVEEMSDCGECEINI
;
A
#
# COMPACT_ATOMS: atom_id res chain seq x y z
N MET A 1 46.74 15.26 22.12
CA MET A 1 47.08 15.23 20.68
C MET A 1 45.96 14.63 19.83
N LEU A 2 45.63 13.34 19.96
CA LEU A 2 44.53 12.75 19.15
C LEU A 2 43.15 13.25 19.57
N GLU A 3 42.91 13.35 20.87
CA GLU A 3 41.65 13.88 21.43
C GLU A 3 41.39 15.33 21.02
N ASP A 4 42.45 16.15 20.92
CA ASP A 4 42.35 17.55 20.46
C ASP A 4 41.93 17.60 18.98
N ILE A 5 42.49 16.73 18.14
CA ILE A 5 42.15 16.63 16.72
C ILE A 5 40.69 16.17 16.54
N ILE A 6 40.27 15.15 17.29
CA ILE A 6 38.88 14.65 17.25
C ILE A 6 37.91 15.74 17.73
N SER A 7 38.26 16.47 18.79
CA SER A 7 37.43 17.55 19.33
C SER A 7 37.25 18.69 18.32
N GLU A 8 38.32 19.08 17.63
CA GLU A 8 38.25 20.10 16.58
C GLU A 8 37.44 19.62 15.37
N TRP A 9 37.59 18.36 14.95
CA TRP A 9 36.77 17.78 13.86
C TRP A 9 35.28 17.80 14.21
N VAL A 10 34.92 17.35 15.43
CA VAL A 10 33.54 17.38 15.94
C VAL A 10 33.01 18.82 16.04
N ARG A 11 33.84 19.77 16.49
CA ARG A 11 33.47 21.19 16.53
C ARG A 11 33.14 21.73 15.15
N CYS A 12 34.00 21.48 14.16
CA CYS A 12 33.82 21.94 12.78
C CYS A 12 32.53 21.40 12.16
N ILE A 13 32.26 20.11 12.31
CA ILE A 13 31.03 19.48 11.82
C ILE A 13 29.80 20.08 12.49
N ASN A 14 29.82 20.24 13.82
CA ASN A 14 28.69 20.81 14.54
C ASN A 14 28.41 22.26 14.15
N GLU A 15 29.46 23.06 13.92
CA GLU A 15 29.32 24.41 13.40
C GLU A 15 28.72 24.40 11.99
N HIS A 16 29.19 23.53 11.10
CA HIS A 16 28.65 23.38 9.75
C HIS A 16 27.15 23.08 9.75
N TYR A 17 26.68 22.12 10.55
CA TYR A 17 25.25 21.78 10.64
C TYR A 17 24.42 22.86 11.34
N LYS A 18 24.98 23.59 12.31
CA LYS A 18 24.30 24.73 12.94
C LYS A 18 24.07 25.87 11.95
N ILE A 19 25.09 26.15 11.14
CA ILE A 19 25.09 27.25 10.18
C ILE A 19 24.18 26.92 8.98
N ASN A 20 24.20 25.68 8.50
CA ASN A 20 23.45 25.25 7.31
C ASN A 20 22.13 24.53 7.66
N ARG A 21 21.55 24.83 8.83
CA ARG A 21 20.35 24.15 9.35
C ARG A 21 19.13 24.28 8.43
N ASP A 22 19.06 25.38 7.71
CA ASP A 22 18.05 25.77 6.72
C ASP A 22 18.30 25.16 5.32
N GLY A 23 19.36 24.36 5.15
CA GLY A 23 19.69 23.67 3.90
C GLY A 23 20.34 24.56 2.83
N ASN A 24 20.59 25.83 3.15
CA ASN A 24 21.29 26.77 2.28
C ASN A 24 22.80 26.75 2.58
N TYR A 25 23.48 25.73 2.04
CA TYR A 25 24.91 25.42 2.22
C TYR A 25 25.87 26.49 1.65
N LYS A 26 25.79 27.72 2.16
CA LYS A 26 26.49 28.88 1.57
C LYS A 26 27.57 29.47 2.47
N VAL A 27 27.61 29.08 3.74
CA VAL A 27 28.49 29.70 4.73
C VAL A 27 29.62 28.73 5.08
N GLU A 28 30.83 29.17 4.75
CA GLU A 28 32.08 28.46 5.00
C GLU A 28 32.45 28.58 6.48
N VAL A 29 32.70 27.46 7.15
CA VAL A 29 33.14 27.49 8.55
C VAL A 29 34.54 28.12 8.59
N SER A 30 34.68 29.22 9.33
CA SER A 30 35.89 30.05 9.36
C SER A 30 36.88 29.54 10.44
N ASN A 31 38.19 29.77 10.24
CA ASN A 31 39.27 29.34 11.15
C ASN A 31 39.48 27.81 11.26
N ILE A 32 39.49 27.11 10.13
CA ILE A 32 39.79 25.67 10.07
C ILE A 32 40.97 25.43 9.12
N ASP A 33 41.81 24.44 9.44
CA ASP A 33 42.83 23.92 8.52
C ASP A 33 42.19 23.42 7.22
N ASN A 34 42.78 23.72 6.06
CA ASN A 34 42.21 23.38 4.76
C ASN A 34 41.91 21.88 4.61
N LYS A 35 42.73 21.01 5.21
CA LYS A 35 42.51 19.55 5.14
C LYS A 35 41.28 19.14 5.95
N LEU A 36 41.15 19.65 7.17
CA LEU A 36 40.00 19.36 8.04
C LEU A 36 38.69 19.87 7.42
N ARG A 37 38.79 20.98 6.68
CA ARG A 37 37.68 21.54 5.89
C ARG A 37 37.25 20.59 4.78
N ASP A 38 38.19 20.09 3.97
CA ASP A 38 37.90 19.20 2.86
C ASP A 38 37.34 17.85 3.36
N ASP A 39 37.95 17.28 4.41
CA ASP A 39 37.49 16.05 5.07
C ASP A 39 36.05 16.21 5.60
N MET A 40 35.72 17.38 6.16
CA MET A 40 34.36 17.70 6.63
C MET A 40 33.36 17.78 5.48
N PHE A 41 33.71 18.44 4.37
CA PHE A 41 32.83 18.54 3.20
C PHE A 41 32.55 17.18 2.57
N GLU A 42 33.57 16.32 2.44
CA GLU A 42 33.42 14.95 1.94
C GLU A 42 32.48 14.12 2.83
N PHE A 43 32.62 14.26 4.16
CA PHE A 43 31.71 13.62 5.11
C PHE A 43 30.26 14.09 4.93
N VAL A 44 30.03 15.40 4.82
CA VAL A 44 28.68 15.97 4.67
C VAL A 44 28.01 15.52 3.38
N GLU A 45 28.71 15.55 2.25
CA GLU A 45 28.18 15.09 0.96
C GLU A 45 27.88 13.58 0.96
N SER A 46 28.76 12.77 1.58
CA SER A 46 28.53 11.34 1.75
C SER A 46 27.29 11.08 2.61
N ASN A 47 27.11 11.83 3.70
CA ASN A 47 25.94 11.70 4.58
C ASN A 47 24.64 12.09 3.87
N LYS A 48 24.67 13.16 3.07
CA LYS A 48 23.52 13.60 2.26
C LYS A 48 23.09 12.53 1.25
N THR A 49 24.06 11.91 0.59
CA THR A 49 23.81 10.80 -0.34
C THR A 49 23.21 9.60 0.38
N LEU A 50 23.77 9.23 1.54
CA LEU A 50 23.27 8.13 2.36
C LEU A 50 21.81 8.34 2.82
N VAL A 51 21.47 9.55 3.28
CA VAL A 51 20.10 9.90 3.69
C VAL A 51 19.13 9.75 2.51
N GLN A 52 19.53 10.17 1.31
CA GLN A 52 18.73 10.02 0.11
C GLN A 52 18.53 8.54 -0.27
N GLU A 53 19.58 7.72 -0.22
CA GLU A 53 19.49 6.29 -0.50
C GLU A 53 18.58 5.57 0.50
N GLN A 54 18.69 5.88 1.79
CA GLN A 54 17.83 5.32 2.83
C GLN A 54 16.36 5.69 2.61
N ALA A 55 16.07 6.96 2.26
CA ALA A 55 14.72 7.39 1.94
C ALA A 55 14.17 6.65 0.71
N ASN A 56 14.97 6.52 -0.35
CA ASN A 56 14.59 5.79 -1.55
C ASN A 56 14.31 4.31 -1.25
N ALA A 57 15.15 3.65 -0.44
CA ALA A 57 14.94 2.27 -0.01
C ALA A 57 13.63 2.11 0.79
N SER A 58 13.37 3.03 1.73
CA SER A 58 12.13 3.05 2.51
C SER A 58 10.90 3.25 1.62
N ILE A 59 10.98 4.13 0.61
CA ILE A 59 9.90 4.38 -0.36
C ILE A 59 9.63 3.12 -1.17
N ILE A 60 10.67 2.48 -1.74
CA ILE A 60 10.53 1.26 -2.53
C ILE A 60 9.91 0.13 -1.69
N GLN A 61 10.36 -0.05 -0.46
CA GLN A 61 9.81 -1.05 0.47
C GLN A 61 8.32 -0.80 0.74
N SER A 62 7.95 0.46 1.05
CA SER A 62 6.57 0.82 1.35
C SER A 62 5.64 0.59 0.13
N HIS A 63 6.10 0.92 -1.08
CA HIS A 63 5.34 0.70 -2.29
C HIS A 63 5.13 -0.80 -2.57
N ALA A 64 6.17 -1.62 -2.38
CA ALA A 64 6.06 -3.07 -2.52
C ALA A 64 5.05 -3.66 -1.52
N GLN A 65 5.08 -3.20 -0.26
CA GLN A 65 4.14 -3.64 0.77
C GLN A 65 2.68 -3.22 0.46
N ALA A 66 2.48 -1.99 0.01
CA ALA A 66 1.16 -1.48 -0.37
C ALA A 66 0.59 -2.26 -1.57
N TYR A 67 1.40 -2.49 -2.60
CA TYR A 67 1.01 -3.30 -3.76
C TYR A 67 0.62 -4.73 -3.37
N HIS A 68 1.45 -5.39 -2.54
CA HIS A 68 1.16 -6.74 -2.06
C HIS A 68 -0.17 -6.80 -1.27
N THR A 69 -0.40 -5.83 -0.40
CA THR A 69 -1.63 -5.75 0.41
C THR A 69 -2.85 -5.50 -0.46
N SER A 70 -2.75 -4.55 -1.40
CA SER A 70 -3.82 -4.25 -2.36
C SER A 70 -4.21 -5.48 -3.17
N ARG A 71 -3.22 -6.20 -3.74
CA ARG A 71 -3.45 -7.43 -4.50
C ARG A 71 -4.19 -8.49 -3.67
N LYS A 72 -3.76 -8.72 -2.42
CA LYS A 72 -4.39 -9.71 -1.54
C LYS A 72 -5.84 -9.34 -1.21
N LEU A 73 -6.14 -8.06 -0.99
CA LEU A 73 -7.51 -7.59 -0.76
C LEU A 73 -8.39 -7.78 -2.00
N THR A 74 -7.85 -7.51 -3.20
CA THR A 74 -8.58 -7.78 -4.45
C THR A 74 -8.87 -9.26 -4.63
N GLU A 75 -7.91 -10.14 -4.34
CA GLU A 75 -8.11 -11.60 -4.39
C GLU A 75 -9.25 -12.04 -3.47
N ILE A 76 -9.26 -11.58 -2.22
CA ILE A 76 -10.34 -11.87 -1.25
C ILE A 76 -11.70 -11.36 -1.75
N LEU A 77 -11.77 -10.13 -2.26
CA LEU A 77 -13.01 -9.56 -2.77
C LEU A 77 -13.58 -10.33 -3.97
N VAL A 78 -12.70 -10.86 -4.83
CA VAL A 78 -13.12 -11.68 -5.98
C VAL A 78 -13.66 -13.03 -5.51
N GLU A 79 -13.03 -13.65 -4.52
CA GLU A 79 -13.49 -14.91 -3.92
C GLU A 79 -14.87 -14.73 -3.26
N GLU A 80 -15.03 -13.73 -2.38
CA GLU A 80 -16.32 -13.44 -1.74
C GLU A 80 -17.43 -13.11 -2.76
N MET A 81 -17.09 -12.42 -3.85
CA MET A 81 -18.06 -12.11 -4.90
C MET A 81 -18.45 -13.35 -5.71
N SER A 82 -17.53 -14.28 -5.91
CA SER A 82 -17.81 -15.56 -6.57
C SER A 82 -18.78 -16.38 -5.73
N ASP A 83 -18.52 -16.51 -4.42
CA ASP A 83 -19.37 -17.26 -3.49
C ASP A 83 -20.80 -16.68 -3.46
N CYS A 84 -20.92 -15.35 -3.42
CA CYS A 84 -22.22 -14.66 -3.44
C CYS A 84 -23.00 -14.91 -4.75
N VAL A 85 -22.30 -14.99 -5.89
CA VAL A 85 -22.93 -15.31 -7.18
C VAL A 85 -23.41 -16.75 -7.22
N GLU A 86 -22.66 -17.68 -6.64
CA GLU A 86 -23.06 -19.09 -6.52
C GLU A 86 -24.33 -19.21 -5.66
N GLU A 87 -24.35 -18.58 -4.48
CA GLU A 87 -25.54 -18.57 -3.60
C GLU A 87 -26.77 -17.96 -4.30
N MET A 88 -26.60 -16.88 -5.06
CA MET A 88 -27.70 -16.30 -5.84
C MET A 88 -28.18 -17.23 -6.95
N SER A 89 -27.28 -18.00 -7.57
CA SER A 89 -27.64 -18.98 -8.59
C SER A 89 -28.49 -20.09 -8.00
N ASP A 90 -28.11 -20.61 -6.85
CA ASP A 90 -28.88 -21.65 -6.14
C ASP A 90 -30.30 -21.16 -5.81
N CYS A 91 -30.42 -19.92 -5.32
CA CYS A 91 -31.74 -19.32 -5.04
C CYS A 91 -32.62 -19.19 -6.30
N VAL A 92 -32.02 -18.92 -7.46
CA VAL A 92 -32.74 -18.81 -8.74
C VAL A 92 -33.21 -20.19 -9.21
N GLU A 93 -32.39 -21.22 -9.02
CA GLU A 93 -32.75 -22.61 -9.34
C GLU A 93 -33.94 -23.08 -8.48
N GLU A 94 -33.88 -22.88 -7.16
CA GLU A 94 -35.00 -23.20 -6.25
C GLU A 94 -36.29 -22.46 -6.63
N MET A 95 -36.18 -21.19 -7.03
CA MET A 95 -37.34 -20.41 -7.45
C MET A 95 -37.92 -20.92 -8.77
N SER A 96 -37.08 -21.43 -9.69
CA SER A 96 -37.51 -22.05 -10.94
C SER A 96 -38.30 -23.33 -10.67
N ASP A 97 -37.80 -24.20 -9.79
CA ASP A 97 -38.48 -25.44 -9.39
C ASP A 97 -39.87 -25.14 -8.82
N CYS A 98 -39.98 -24.12 -7.95
CA CYS A 98 -41.27 -23.69 -7.40
C CYS A 98 -42.26 -23.20 -8.49
N ILE A 99 -41.76 -22.56 -9.55
CA ILE A 99 -42.60 -22.08 -10.65
C ILE A 99 -43.10 -23.27 -11.49
N GLU A 100 -42.26 -24.28 -11.72
CA GLU A 100 -42.64 -25.50 -12.44
C GLU A 100 -43.73 -26.26 -11.66
N GLU A 101 -43.55 -26.47 -10.36
CA GLU A 101 -44.56 -27.10 -9.51
C GLU A 101 -45.89 -26.34 -9.50
N MET A 102 -45.85 -24.99 -9.49
CA MET A 102 -47.06 -24.18 -9.59
C MET A 102 -47.73 -24.30 -10.96
N SER A 103 -46.95 -24.41 -12.04
CA SER A 103 -47.49 -24.61 -13.38
C SER A 103 -48.24 -25.93 -13.48
N ASP A 104 -47.65 -27.02 -12.97
CA ASP A 104 -48.29 -28.34 -12.93
C ASP A 104 -49.61 -28.30 -12.15
N CYS A 105 -49.63 -27.64 -10.98
CA CYS A 105 -50.86 -27.46 -10.20
C CYS A 105 -51.96 -26.70 -10.96
N VAL A 106 -51.59 -25.72 -11.79
CA VAL A 106 -52.53 -24.94 -12.59
C VAL A 106 -53.11 -25.78 -13.73
N GLU A 107 -52.28 -26.59 -14.39
CA GLU A 107 -52.74 -27.53 -15.43
C GLU A 107 -53.72 -28.55 -14.86
N GLU A 108 -53.40 -29.18 -13.72
CA GLU A 108 -54.30 -30.14 -13.05
C GLU A 108 -55.65 -29.51 -12.67
N MET A 109 -55.66 -28.26 -12.19
CA MET A 109 -56.90 -27.54 -11.89
C MET A 109 -57.75 -27.25 -13.14
N SER A 110 -57.10 -26.95 -14.27
CA SER A 110 -57.81 -26.71 -15.54
C SER A 110 -58.53 -27.97 -16.03
N ASP A 111 -57.83 -29.11 -16.00
CA ASP A 111 -58.39 -30.40 -16.41
C ASP A 111 -59.59 -30.82 -15.54
N CYS A 112 -59.53 -30.55 -14.23
CA CYS A 112 -60.65 -30.81 -13.32
C CYS A 112 -61.86 -29.90 -13.62
N GLY A 113 -61.63 -28.63 -13.94
CA GLY A 113 -62.70 -27.68 -14.30
C GLY A 113 -63.42 -28.05 -15.60
N GLU A 114 -62.70 -28.56 -16.60
CA GLU A 114 -63.30 -29.05 -17.84
C GLU A 114 -64.17 -30.30 -17.64
N CYS A 115 -63.84 -31.16 -16.67
CA CYS A 115 -64.63 -32.35 -16.33
C CYS A 115 -65.98 -32.01 -15.69
N GLU A 116 -66.07 -30.94 -14.88
CA GLU A 116 -67.33 -30.53 -14.22
C GLU A 116 -68.33 -29.86 -15.19
N ILE A 117 -67.86 -29.24 -16.27
CA ILE A 117 -68.72 -28.55 -17.26
C ILE A 117 -69.38 -29.55 -18.23
N ASN A 118 -68.80 -30.74 -18.42
CA ASN A 118 -69.24 -31.74 -19.40
C ASN A 118 -70.16 -32.85 -18.84
N ILE A 119 -70.67 -32.72 -17.59
CA ILE A 119 -71.66 -33.62 -16.95
C ILE A 119 -73.05 -33.00 -16.95
#